data_AF-A0A1I5MEE1-F1
#
_entry.id   AF-A0A1I5MEE1-F1
#
_cell.length_a   1.000
_cell.length_b   1.000
_cell.length_c   1.000
_cell.angle_alpha   90.00
_cell.angle_beta   90.00
_cell.angle_gamma   90.00
#
_symmetry.space_group_name_H-M   'P 1'
#
loop_
_entity.id
_entity.type
_entity.pdbx_description
1 polymer ?
#
loop_
_entity_poly.entity_id
_entity_poly.type
_entity_poly.pdbx_seq_one_letter_code
_entity_poly.pdbx_strand_id
1 'polypeptide(L)'
;MVSGLSARHDGSAQRSGIDRVITLASGRAYTVDEKVRMNDWPDILLERWSDEQRGTPGWIKKPLACDFIAYAFAPSRRCYLLPVVQLQRALRLNGRQWIERYGERFAMNPGYRSSNVPVPIETLMGAISAAKVL
;
A
#
# COMPACT_ATOMS: atom_id res chain seq x y z
N MET A 1 6.58 -6.87 -26.36
CA MET A 1 6.27 -7.92 -25.35
C MET A 1 6.17 -7.24 -24.00
N VAL A 2 5.12 -7.53 -23.21
CA VAL A 2 5.06 -7.13 -21.79
C VAL A 2 5.43 -8.36 -20.99
N SER A 3 6.35 -8.24 -20.03
CA SER A 3 6.75 -9.34 -19.15
C SER A 3 6.62 -8.94 -17.68
N GLY A 4 6.31 -9.92 -16.84
CA GLY A 4 6.23 -9.76 -15.39
C GLY A 4 7.18 -10.75 -14.72
N LEU A 5 8.21 -10.24 -14.05
CA LEU A 5 9.15 -11.04 -13.28
C LEU A 5 8.74 -11.00 -11.80
N SER A 6 8.61 -12.17 -11.18
CA SER A 6 8.40 -12.25 -9.73
C SER A 6 9.72 -12.05 -9.01
N ALA A 7 9.75 -11.13 -8.05
CA ALA A 7 10.89 -10.87 -7.18
C ALA A 7 10.76 -11.57 -5.81
N ARG A 8 9.83 -12.54 -5.69
CA ARG A 8 9.47 -13.21 -4.43
C ARG A 8 10.48 -14.24 -3.90
N HIS A 9 11.61 -14.44 -4.57
CA HIS A 9 12.66 -15.33 -4.08
C HIS A 9 13.57 -14.55 -3.11
N ASP A 10 13.66 -15.03 -1.87
CA ASP A 10 14.31 -14.41 -0.70
C ASP A 10 15.56 -13.57 -1.04
N GLY A 11 15.40 -12.25 -0.93
CA GLY A 11 16.44 -11.28 -1.24
C GLY A 11 16.16 -9.91 -0.60
N SER A 12 17.13 -9.00 -0.69
CA SER A 12 17.00 -7.61 -0.22
C SER A 12 15.81 -6.86 -0.84
N ALA A 13 15.40 -7.24 -2.06
CA ALA A 13 14.30 -6.63 -2.82
C ALA A 13 12.91 -6.87 -2.20
N GLN A 14 12.64 -8.03 -1.59
CA GLN A 14 11.37 -8.26 -0.92
C GLN A 14 11.27 -7.42 0.37
N ARG A 15 12.39 -7.29 1.10
CA ARG A 15 12.46 -6.44 2.29
C ARG A 15 12.27 -4.95 1.98
N SER A 16 12.55 -4.52 0.76
CA SER A 16 12.29 -3.15 0.29
C SER A 16 10.89 -2.95 -0.31
N GLY A 17 10.05 -3.99 -0.35
CA GLY A 17 8.66 -3.92 -0.78
C GLY A 17 8.46 -4.06 -2.30
N ILE A 18 9.26 -4.88 -2.98
CA ILE A 18 9.06 -5.22 -4.40
C ILE A 18 8.69 -6.69 -4.52
N ASP A 19 7.45 -6.97 -4.95
CA ASP A 19 6.96 -8.32 -5.25
C ASP A 19 7.12 -8.67 -6.75
N ARG A 20 7.01 -7.66 -7.62
CA ARG A 20 7.00 -7.84 -9.07
C ARG A 20 7.70 -6.68 -9.79
N VAL A 21 8.36 -7.01 -10.89
CA VAL A 21 8.82 -6.04 -11.90
C VAL A 21 8.04 -6.26 -13.18
N ILE A 22 7.42 -5.22 -13.69
CA ILE A 22 6.66 -5.21 -14.95
C ILE A 22 7.47 -4.44 -15.99
N THR A 23 7.92 -5.11 -17.03
CA THR A 23 8.62 -4.49 -18.16
C THR A 23 7.66 -4.33 -19.33
N LEU A 24 7.43 -3.08 -19.73
CA LEU A 24 6.57 -2.74 -20.87
C LEU A 24 7.28 -2.99 -22.19
N ALA A 25 6.52 -3.04 -23.28
CA ALA A 25 7.06 -3.20 -24.64
C ALA A 25 8.03 -2.07 -25.03
N SER A 26 7.93 -0.90 -24.41
CA SER A 26 8.86 0.22 -24.58
C SER A 26 10.21 0.03 -23.88
N GLY A 27 10.40 -1.05 -23.11
CA GLY A 27 11.57 -1.27 -22.26
C GLY A 27 11.49 -0.59 -20.89
N ARG A 28 10.46 0.23 -20.64
CA ARG A 28 10.24 0.83 -19.31
C ARG A 28 9.85 -0.23 -18.29
N ALA A 29 10.54 -0.25 -17.16
CA ALA A 29 10.24 -1.13 -16.03
C ALA A 29 9.52 -0.37 -14.91
N TYR A 30 8.57 -1.04 -14.26
CA TYR A 30 7.89 -0.59 -13.05
C TYR A 30 7.94 -1.67 -11.98
N THR A 31 8.17 -1.26 -10.76
CA THR A 31 8.25 -2.11 -9.58
C THR A 31 6.96 -2.03 -8.78
N VAL A 32 6.47 -3.18 -8.31
CA VAL A 32 5.14 -3.29 -7.69
C VAL A 32 5.21 -4.14 -6.42
N ASP A 33 4.59 -3.66 -5.35
CA ASP A 33 4.25 -4.46 -4.16
C ASP A 33 2.79 -4.93 -4.26
N GLU A 34 2.49 -6.18 -3.90
CA GLU A 34 1.13 -6.70 -3.95
C GLU A 34 0.51 -6.71 -2.54
N LYS A 35 -0.76 -6.32 -2.45
CA LYS A 35 -1.56 -6.36 -1.22
C LYS A 35 -2.91 -6.95 -1.57
N VAL A 36 -3.30 -8.04 -0.91
CA VAL A 36 -4.53 -8.77 -1.23
C VAL A 36 -5.45 -8.84 -0.02
N ARG A 37 -6.71 -8.47 -0.22
CA ARG A 37 -7.80 -8.63 0.75
C ARG A 37 -8.71 -9.78 0.31
N MET A 38 -9.03 -10.68 1.24
CA MET A 38 -9.89 -11.84 0.98
C MET A 38 -11.39 -11.55 1.04
N ASN A 39 -11.76 -10.32 1.37
CA ASN A 39 -13.14 -9.83 1.41
C ASN A 39 -13.19 -8.49 0.68
N ASP A 40 -14.32 -8.15 0.06
CA ASP A 40 -14.55 -6.83 -0.51
C ASP A 40 -14.83 -5.80 0.58
N TRP A 41 -14.22 -4.62 0.45
CA TRP A 41 -14.45 -3.50 1.36
C TRP A 41 -14.60 -2.20 0.57
N PRO A 42 -15.32 -1.21 1.13
CA PRO A 42 -15.41 0.13 0.55
C PRO A 42 -14.16 1.00 0.85
N ASP A 43 -13.17 0.46 1.57
CA ASP A 43 -11.94 1.13 2.00
C ASP A 43 -10.67 0.43 1.54
N ILE A 44 -9.58 1.21 1.48
CA ILE A 44 -8.21 0.68 1.47
C ILE A 44 -7.67 0.78 2.91
N LEU A 45 -7.17 -0.33 3.42
CA LEU A 45 -6.65 -0.40 4.79
C LEU A 45 -5.17 -0.05 4.81
N LEU A 46 -4.85 1.17 5.27
CA LEU A 46 -3.48 1.68 5.33
C LEU A 46 -2.79 1.21 6.61
N GLU A 47 -1.82 0.31 6.51
CA GLU A 47 -1.08 -0.22 7.66
C GLU A 47 -0.04 0.80 8.16
N ARG A 48 -0.32 1.43 9.30
CA ARG A 48 0.57 2.43 9.91
C ARG A 48 1.71 1.78 10.68
N TRP A 49 1.44 0.68 11.36
CA TRP A 49 2.41 -0.05 12.19
C TRP A 49 2.24 -1.54 11.96
N SER A 50 3.32 -2.23 11.60
CA SER A 50 3.32 -3.69 11.57
C SER A 50 3.52 -4.27 12.97
N ASP A 51 4.24 -3.54 13.82
CA ASP A 51 4.35 -3.75 15.27
C ASP A 51 4.34 -2.38 15.95
N GLU A 52 3.19 -2.02 16.51
CA GLU A 52 2.96 -0.72 17.13
C GLU A 52 3.77 -0.54 18.42
N GLN A 53 3.91 -1.59 19.22
CA GLN A 53 4.61 -1.52 20.50
C GLN A 53 6.11 -1.27 20.30
N ARG A 54 6.69 -1.85 19.25
CA ARG A 54 8.10 -1.63 18.89
C ARG A 54 8.31 -0.46 17.94
N GLY A 55 7.26 0.27 17.58
CA GLY A 55 7.36 1.37 16.60
C GLY A 55 7.84 0.92 15.22
N THR A 56 7.55 -0.32 14.82
CA THR A 56 7.94 -0.81 13.49
C THR A 56 6.94 -0.31 12.45
N PRO A 57 7.36 0.51 11.48
CA PRO A 57 6.46 1.12 10.50
C PRO A 57 5.77 0.05 9.67
N GLY A 58 4.47 0.21 9.44
CA GLY A 58 3.72 -0.55 8.46
C GLY A 58 4.01 -0.08 7.04
N TRP A 59 3.57 -0.84 6.03
CA TRP A 59 3.97 -0.63 4.63
C TRP A 59 3.74 0.80 4.14
N ILE A 60 2.67 1.48 4.57
CA ILE A 60 2.36 2.82 4.06
C ILE A 60 3.38 3.89 4.50
N LYS A 61 4.10 3.66 5.60
CA LYS A 61 5.09 4.62 6.15
C LYS A 61 6.54 4.25 5.84
N LYS A 62 6.80 3.06 5.30
CA LYS A 62 8.15 2.64 4.94
C LYS A 62 8.64 3.43 3.72
N PRO A 63 9.95 3.69 3.58
CA PRO A 63 10.51 4.14 2.32
C PRO A 63 10.49 2.97 1.32
N LEU A 64 9.33 2.72 0.72
CA LEU A 64 9.13 1.62 -0.22
C LEU A 64 9.93 1.88 -1.50
N ALA A 65 10.59 0.83 -2.01
CA ALA A 65 11.35 0.91 -3.25
C ALA A 65 10.49 0.68 -4.50
N CYS A 66 9.22 0.31 -4.34
CA CYS A 66 8.30 0.09 -5.45
C CYS A 66 7.69 1.39 -5.98
N ASP A 67 7.37 1.41 -7.27
CA ASP A 67 6.65 2.52 -7.92
C ASP A 67 5.17 2.51 -7.55
N PHE A 68 4.58 1.31 -7.42
CA PHE A 68 3.16 1.13 -7.18
C PHE A 68 2.85 0.06 -6.13
N ILE A 69 1.73 0.23 -5.42
CA ILE A 69 1.04 -0.84 -4.71
C ILE A 69 -0.08 -1.36 -5.60
N ALA A 70 -0.08 -2.65 -5.91
CA ALA A 70 -1.23 -3.35 -6.46
C ALA A 70 -2.11 -3.85 -5.30
N TYR A 71 -3.16 -3.10 -4.98
CA TYR A 71 -4.11 -3.44 -3.91
C TYR A 71 -5.34 -4.14 -4.49
N ALA A 72 -5.45 -5.44 -4.28
CA ALA A 72 -6.48 -6.30 -4.85
C ALA A 72 -7.49 -6.78 -3.81
N PHE A 73 -8.75 -6.83 -4.22
CA PHE A 73 -9.79 -7.58 -3.54
C PHE A 73 -10.04 -8.88 -4.30
N ALA A 74 -9.71 -10.01 -3.68
CA ALA A 74 -9.76 -11.31 -4.33
C ALA A 74 -11.17 -11.71 -4.81
N PRO A 75 -12.25 -11.52 -4.03
CA PRO A 75 -13.59 -11.96 -4.45
C PRO A 75 -14.10 -11.24 -5.70
N SER A 76 -14.08 -9.89 -5.71
CA SER A 76 -14.52 -9.09 -6.85
C SER A 76 -13.52 -9.04 -8.01
N ARG A 77 -12.29 -9.52 -7.82
CA ARG A 77 -11.17 -9.39 -8.77
C ARG A 77 -10.85 -7.94 -9.14
N ARG A 78 -11.19 -7.01 -8.24
CA ARG A 78 -10.89 -5.58 -8.41
C ARG A 78 -9.50 -5.29 -7.88
N CYS A 79 -8.67 -4.63 -8.69
CA CYS A 79 -7.32 -4.23 -8.32
C CYS A 79 -7.13 -2.72 -8.55
N TYR A 80 -6.61 -2.04 -7.53
CA TYR A 80 -6.22 -0.64 -7.59
C TYR A 80 -4.70 -0.57 -7.71
N LEU A 81 -4.21 0.16 -8.71
CA LEU A 81 -2.80 0.45 -8.84
C LEU A 81 -2.52 1.84 -8.23
N LEU A 82 -1.93 1.84 -7.04
CA LEU A 82 -1.74 3.06 -6.24
C LEU A 82 -0.29 3.54 -6.38
N PRO A 83 -0.03 4.76 -6.88
CA PRO A 83 1.33 5.27 -7.03
C PRO A 83 1.90 5.67 -5.65
N VAL A 84 3.04 5.08 -5.27
CA VAL A 84 3.57 5.15 -3.90
C VAL A 84 3.86 6.59 -3.46
N VAL A 85 4.50 7.39 -4.30
CA VAL A 85 4.89 8.77 -3.95
C VAL A 85 3.69 9.63 -3.59
N GLN A 86 2.65 9.62 -4.43
CA GLN A 86 1.43 10.40 -4.22
C GLN A 86 0.61 9.83 -3.06
N LEU A 87 0.54 8.51 -2.93
CA LEU A 87 -0.13 7.83 -1.82
C LEU A 87 0.50 8.24 -0.46
N GLN A 88 1.83 8.25 -0.36
CA GLN A 88 2.53 8.67 0.86
C GLN A 88 2.44 10.17 1.12
N ARG A 89 2.43 11.00 0.08
CA ARG A 89 2.14 12.44 0.23
C ARG A 89 0.71 12.66 0.73
N ALA A 90 -0.27 11.96 0.18
CA ALA A 90 -1.66 12.02 0.62
C ALA A 90 -1.79 11.63 2.11
N LEU A 91 -1.09 10.57 2.54
CA LEU A 91 -1.02 10.21 3.97
C LEU A 91 -0.42 11.33 4.82
N ARG A 92 0.70 11.95 4.41
CA ARG A 92 1.33 13.02 5.19
C ARG A 92 0.40 14.23 5.38
N LEU A 93 -0.39 14.55 4.36
CA LEU A 93 -1.30 15.70 4.39
C LEU A 93 -2.59 15.43 5.18
N ASN A 94 -3.12 14.20 5.12
CA ASN A 94 -4.46 13.90 5.61
C ASN A 94 -4.50 12.86 6.75
N GLY A 95 -3.38 12.20 7.05
CA GLY A 95 -3.34 10.99 7.86
C GLY A 95 -3.88 11.19 9.27
N ARG A 96 -3.59 12.33 9.90
CA ARG A 96 -4.16 12.68 11.21
C ARG A 96 -5.69 12.77 11.16
N GLN A 97 -6.22 13.50 10.19
CA GLN A 97 -7.67 13.64 10.01
C GLN A 97 -8.34 12.30 9.71
N TRP A 98 -7.70 11.43 8.93
CA TRP A 98 -8.24 10.09 8.65
C TRP A 98 -8.33 9.22 9.90
N ILE A 99 -7.34 9.29 10.79
CA ILE A 99 -7.38 8.59 12.08
C ILE A 99 -8.54 9.11 12.92
N GLU A 100 -8.68 10.44 13.03
CA GLU A 100 -9.75 11.07 13.81
C GLU A 100 -11.15 10.72 13.26
N ARG A 101 -11.29 10.67 11.93
CA ARG A 101 -12.59 10.47 11.26
C ARG A 101 -12.99 9.01 11.08
N TYR A 102 -12.05 8.14 10.71
CA TYR A 102 -12.33 6.74 10.37
C TYR A 102 -11.92 5.75 11.47
N GLY A 103 -11.16 6.25 12.46
CA GLY A 103 -10.63 5.46 13.55
C GLY A 103 -9.50 4.55 13.12
N GLU A 104 -8.93 3.85 14.10
CA GLU A 104 -7.93 2.82 13.86
C GLU A 104 -8.55 1.42 13.90
N ARG A 105 -7.92 0.50 13.19
CA ARG A 105 -8.22 -0.94 13.22
C ARG A 105 -6.95 -1.67 13.59
N PHE A 106 -7.07 -2.49 14.62
CA PHE A 106 -5.95 -3.25 15.16
C PHE A 106 -6.12 -4.73 14.82
N ALA A 107 -5.00 -5.39 14.52
CA ALA A 107 -4.95 -6.85 14.50
C ALA A 107 -3.99 -7.33 15.57
N MET A 108 -4.47 -8.24 16.42
CA MET A 108 -3.70 -8.86 17.49
C MET A 108 -3.00 -10.10 16.92
N ASN A 109 -1.67 -10.05 16.88
CA ASN A 109 -0.83 -11.17 16.49
C ASN A 109 -0.16 -11.76 17.73
N PRO A 110 0.36 -13.01 17.68
CA PRO A 110 1.13 -13.56 18.78
C PRO A 110 2.35 -12.67 19.12
N GLY A 111 2.28 -11.96 20.24
CA GLY A 111 3.36 -11.12 20.76
C GLY A 111 3.48 -9.69 20.21
N TYR A 112 2.61 -9.26 19.29
CA TYR A 112 2.60 -7.89 18.79
C TYR A 112 1.23 -7.47 18.24
N ARG A 113 1.03 -6.16 18.08
CA ARG A 113 -0.20 -5.59 17.50
C ARG A 113 0.15 -4.72 16.29
N SER A 114 -0.59 -4.91 15.20
CA SER A 114 -0.54 -3.99 14.05
C SER A 114 -1.64 -2.93 14.15
N SER A 115 -1.41 -1.75 13.59
CA SER A 115 -2.39 -0.66 13.50
C SER A 115 -2.58 -0.24 12.05
N ASN A 116 -3.84 0.04 11.72
CA ASN A 116 -4.29 0.39 10.39
C ASN A 116 -5.34 1.49 10.45
N VAL A 117 -5.50 2.23 9.34
CA VAL A 117 -6.60 3.18 9.16
C VAL A 117 -7.38 2.80 7.89
N PRO A 118 -8.68 2.48 7.98
CA PRO A 118 -9.50 2.21 6.81
C PRO A 118 -9.89 3.55 6.16
N VAL A 119 -9.35 3.84 4.98
CA VAL A 119 -9.69 5.07 4.24
C VAL A 119 -10.64 4.71 3.11
N PRO A 120 -11.85 5.31 3.04
CA PRO A 120 -12.79 5.07 1.94
C PRO A 120 -12.11 5.25 0.58
N ILE A 121 -12.37 4.34 -0.36
CA ILE A 121 -11.67 4.29 -1.65
C ILE A 121 -11.75 5.64 -2.37
N GLU A 122 -12.94 6.23 -2.48
CA GLU A 122 -13.13 7.52 -3.16
C GLU A 122 -12.35 8.65 -2.48
N THR A 123 -12.32 8.67 -1.14
CA THR A 123 -11.54 9.66 -0.37
C THR A 123 -10.06 9.50 -0.67
N LEU A 124 -9.55 8.26 -0.64
CA LEU A 124 -8.15 7.99 -0.88
C LEU A 124 -7.75 8.36 -2.32
N MET A 125 -8.55 7.97 -3.31
CA MET A 125 -8.29 8.28 -4.71
C MET A 125 -8.32 9.79 -4.98
N GLY A 126 -9.27 10.51 -4.38
CA GLY A 126 -9.33 11.98 -4.42
C GLY A 126 -8.07 12.62 -3.83
N ALA A 127 -7.62 12.15 -2.66
CA ALA A 127 -6.43 12.66 -2.00
C ALA A 127 -5.13 12.35 -2.76
N ILE A 128 -5.01 11.16 -3.34
CA ILE A 128 -3.90 10.79 -4.24
C ILE A 128 -3.87 11.73 -5.46
N SER A 129 -5.04 12.03 -6.04
CA SER A 129 -5.13 12.94 -7.17
C SER A 129 -4.69 14.36 -6.79
N ALA A 130 -5.20 14.89 -5.68
CA ALA A 130 -4.81 16.21 -5.16
C ALA A 130 -3.31 16.29 -4.84
N ALA A 131 -2.71 15.20 -4.37
CA ALA A 131 -1.28 15.12 -4.07
C ALA A 131 -0.36 15.17 -5.32
N LYS A 132 -0.91 15.17 -6.54
CA LYS A 132 -0.15 15.35 -7.79
C LYS A 132 0.21 16.80 -8.08
N VAL A 133 -0.51 17.75 -7.49
CA VAL A 133 -0.29 19.19 -7.73
C VAL A 133 0.75 19.69 -6.72
N LEU A 134 1.74 20.45 -7.20
CA LEU A 134 2.75 21.11 -6.37
C LEU A 134 2.19 22.42 -5.82
#